data_AF-A0A1K1LS51-F1
#
_entry.id   AF-A0A1K1LS51-F1
#
_cell.length_a   1.000
_cell.length_b   1.000
_cell.length_c   1.000
_cell.angle_alpha   90.00
_cell.angle_beta   90.00
_cell.angle_gamma   90.00
#
_symmetry.space_group_name_H-M   'P 1'
#
loop_
_entity.id
_entity.type
_entity.pdbx_description
1 polymer ?
#
loop_
_entity_poly.entity_id
_entity_poly.type
_entity_poly.pdbx_seq_one_letter_code
_entity_poly.pdbx_strand_id
1 'polypeptide(L)'
;MSARDRTDEGTRFRQALGEELRQARLQAGLTTRAQLSRRLRERGRHVETEKTIASWERGERDVSVGALIQVCNAMDTHAADLLRRVEWRLQAEKSGHVPVELHQLTNTDDPLLQPLRGWARSQAPSHVNHSGPISLWLPPEAVVAAARQCGVNAEEILDKLQKLSRSPSRPVPPDGVADSGEGRLR
;
A
#
# COMPACT_ATOMS: atom_id res chain seq x y z
N MET A 1 -19.42 1.92 -22.04
CA MET A 1 -18.67 2.88 -21.19
C MET A 1 -18.89 4.28 -21.72
N SER A 2 -19.64 5.10 -20.98
CA SER A 2 -19.97 6.48 -21.39
C SER A 2 -18.83 7.45 -21.06
N ALA A 3 -18.78 8.63 -21.69
CA ALA A 3 -17.76 9.65 -21.39
C ALA A 3 -17.84 10.17 -19.94
N ARG A 4 -19.04 10.13 -19.33
CA ARG A 4 -19.26 10.39 -17.89
C ARG A 4 -18.56 9.35 -17.02
N ASP A 5 -18.72 8.05 -17.30
CA ASP A 5 -18.06 6.97 -16.55
C ASP A 5 -16.52 7.12 -16.50
N ARG A 6 -15.90 7.50 -17.63
CA ARG A 6 -14.44 7.71 -17.71
C ARG A 6 -13.97 8.91 -16.89
N THR A 7 -14.80 9.95 -16.78
CA THR A 7 -14.48 11.17 -16.03
C THR A 7 -14.61 10.92 -14.53
N ASP A 8 -15.60 10.12 -14.14
CA ASP A 8 -15.80 9.69 -12.76
C ASP A 8 -14.68 8.76 -12.29
N GLU A 9 -14.24 7.81 -13.14
CA GLU A 9 -13.13 6.91 -12.82
C GLU A 9 -11.80 7.64 -12.66
N GLY A 10 -11.48 8.57 -13.57
CA GLY A 10 -10.28 9.40 -13.44
C GLY A 10 -10.31 10.29 -12.19
N THR A 11 -11.49 10.78 -11.80
CA THR A 11 -11.65 11.58 -10.57
C THR A 11 -11.47 10.73 -9.31
N ARG A 12 -12.06 9.54 -9.25
CA ARG A 12 -11.86 8.59 -8.15
C ARG A 12 -10.40 8.20 -8.01
N PHE A 13 -9.73 7.92 -9.13
CA PHE A 13 -8.30 7.61 -9.14
C PHE A 13 -7.47 8.76 -8.56
N ARG A 14 -7.69 10.01 -9.00
CA ARG A 14 -6.98 11.17 -8.45
C ARG A 14 -7.19 11.35 -6.94
N GLN A 15 -8.42 11.18 -6.46
CA GLN A 15 -8.74 11.32 -5.04
C GLN A 15 -8.06 10.21 -4.21
N ALA A 16 -8.12 8.97 -4.69
CA ALA A 16 -7.44 7.84 -4.06
C ALA A 16 -5.91 8.05 -4.04
N LEU A 17 -5.32 8.49 -5.15
CA LEU A 17 -3.90 8.83 -5.25
C LEU A 17 -3.50 9.96 -4.30
N GLY A 18 -4.31 11.01 -4.21
CA GLY A 18 -4.07 12.12 -3.30
C GLY A 18 -4.03 11.69 -1.83
N GLU A 19 -4.99 10.86 -1.40
CA GLU A 19 -5.00 10.36 -0.03
C GLU A 19 -3.83 9.40 0.24
N GLU A 20 -3.46 8.53 -0.70
CA GLU A 20 -2.28 7.66 -0.55
C GLU A 20 -0.96 8.46 -0.50
N LEU A 21 -0.85 9.56 -1.26
CA LEU A 21 0.28 10.49 -1.15
C LEU A 21 0.33 11.14 0.23
N ARG A 22 -0.82 11.57 0.76
CA ARG A 22 -0.93 12.15 2.10
C ARG A 22 -0.50 11.15 3.17
N GLN A 23 -0.98 9.91 3.09
CA GLN A 23 -0.62 8.85 4.03
C GLN A 23 0.87 8.50 3.95
N ALA A 24 1.42 8.34 2.75
CA ALA A 24 2.85 8.08 2.56
C ALA A 24 3.72 9.20 3.15
N ARG A 25 3.30 10.47 2.99
CA ARG A 25 4.00 11.61 3.59
C ARG A 25 4.01 11.53 5.12
N LEU A 26 2.88 11.21 5.73
CA LEU A 26 2.78 11.06 7.18
C LEU A 26 3.61 9.87 7.69
N GLN A 27 3.60 8.74 6.98
CA GLN A 27 4.40 7.55 7.30
C GLN A 27 5.91 7.81 7.19
N ALA A 28 6.33 8.68 6.28
CA ALA A 28 7.71 9.14 6.15
C ALA A 28 8.13 10.16 7.24
N GLY A 29 7.28 10.42 8.24
CA GLY A 29 7.54 11.37 9.33
C GLY A 29 7.43 12.85 8.94
N LEU A 30 6.91 13.14 7.74
CA LEU A 30 6.76 14.50 7.24
C LEU A 30 5.35 15.02 7.60
N THR A 31 5.18 15.57 8.80
CA THR A 31 3.87 16.04 9.27
C THR A 31 3.32 17.22 8.47
N THR A 32 4.18 18.02 7.83
CA THR A 32 3.79 19.18 7.02
C THR A 32 4.19 19.06 5.55
N ARG A 33 3.44 19.74 4.67
CA ARG A 33 3.78 19.86 3.24
C ARG A 33 5.05 20.66 3.00
N ALA A 34 5.34 21.63 3.88
CA ALA A 34 6.57 22.40 3.90
C ALA A 34 7.80 21.50 4.03
N GLN A 35 7.75 20.50 4.91
CA GLN A 35 8.84 19.55 5.09
C GLN A 35 9.08 18.72 3.82
N LEU A 36 8.02 18.25 3.15
CA LEU A 36 8.15 17.53 1.88
C LEU A 36 8.69 18.45 0.76
N SER A 37 8.16 19.67 0.63
CA SER A 37 8.65 20.64 -0.36
C SER A 37 10.13 20.98 -0.13
N ARG A 38 10.56 21.16 1.12
CA ARG A 38 11.96 21.36 1.48
C ARG A 38 12.82 20.16 1.09
N ARG A 39 12.40 18.95 1.43
CA ARG A 39 13.13 17.70 1.11
C ARG A 39 13.25 17.47 -0.39
N LEU A 40 12.24 17.85 -1.18
CA LEU A 40 12.32 17.84 -2.64
C LEU A 40 13.38 18.81 -3.16
N ARG A 41 13.44 20.04 -2.62
CA ARG A 41 14.48 21.02 -2.98
C ARG A 41 15.89 20.53 -2.65
N GLU A 42 16.07 19.94 -1.47
CA GLU A 42 17.34 19.34 -1.04
C GLU A 42 17.81 18.23 -1.99
N ARG A 43 16.87 17.47 -2.57
CA ARG A 43 17.15 16.47 -3.61
C ARG A 43 17.26 17.04 -5.03
N GLY A 44 17.52 18.35 -5.16
CA GLY A 44 17.77 19.04 -6.43
C GLY A 44 16.52 19.36 -7.25
N ARG A 45 15.33 19.44 -6.62
CA ARG A 45 14.04 19.62 -7.32
C ARG A 45 13.40 20.97 -7.00
N HIS A 46 13.14 21.78 -8.02
CA HIS A 46 12.66 23.16 -7.82
C HIS A 46 11.16 23.38 -8.06
N VAL A 47 10.43 22.42 -8.63
CA VAL A 47 9.10 22.71 -9.20
C VAL A 47 7.97 22.65 -8.17
N GLU A 48 8.07 21.80 -7.16
CA GLU A 48 6.91 21.47 -6.33
C GLU A 48 6.79 22.33 -5.07
N THR A 49 5.82 23.24 -5.13
CA THR A 49 5.43 24.11 -4.01
C THR A 49 4.52 23.36 -3.03
N GLU A 50 4.41 23.86 -1.79
CA GLU A 50 3.46 23.33 -0.81
C GLU A 50 2.02 23.36 -1.31
N LYS A 51 1.67 24.38 -2.11
CA LYS A 51 0.37 24.51 -2.76
C LYS A 51 0.14 23.41 -3.80
N THR A 52 1.15 23.09 -4.61
CA THR A 52 1.06 21.99 -5.59
C THR A 52 0.85 20.65 -4.89
N ILE A 53 1.65 20.37 -3.85
CA ILE A 53 1.49 19.17 -3.02
C ILE A 53 0.08 19.12 -2.41
N ALA A 54 -0.44 20.23 -1.89
CA ALA A 54 -1.79 20.29 -1.33
C ALA A 54 -2.88 20.00 -2.37
N SER A 55 -2.72 20.43 -3.62
CA SER A 55 -3.67 20.10 -4.69
C SER A 55 -3.60 18.64 -5.12
N TRP A 56 -2.41 18.03 -5.14
CA TRP A 56 -2.28 16.60 -5.39
C TRP A 56 -2.89 15.77 -4.27
N GLU A 57 -2.60 16.08 -3.01
CA GLU A 57 -3.16 15.33 -1.87
C GLU A 57 -4.69 15.41 -1.78
N ARG A 58 -5.30 16.48 -2.32
CA ARG A 58 -6.76 16.62 -2.41
C ARG A 58 -7.36 15.97 -3.67
N GLY A 59 -6.54 15.49 -4.60
CA GLY A 59 -6.99 14.95 -5.88
C GLY A 59 -7.55 16.01 -6.85
N GLU A 60 -7.22 17.28 -6.64
CA GLU A 60 -7.73 18.41 -7.44
C GLU A 60 -6.91 18.65 -8.71
N ARG A 61 -5.69 18.09 -8.76
CA ARG A 61 -4.77 18.25 -9.87
C ARG A 61 -4.16 16.91 -10.22
N ASP A 62 -4.05 16.61 -11.52
CA ASP A 62 -3.29 15.46 -11.98
C ASP A 62 -1.81 15.59 -11.58
N VAL A 63 -1.18 14.45 -11.30
CA VAL A 63 0.25 14.34 -11.06
C VAL A 63 0.88 13.63 -12.25
N SER A 64 1.92 14.22 -12.83
CA SER A 64 2.66 13.54 -13.89
C SER A 64 3.45 12.37 -13.30
N VAL A 65 3.71 11.32 -14.10
CA VAL A 65 4.49 10.15 -13.64
C VAL A 65 5.87 10.57 -13.13
N GLY A 66 6.53 11.51 -13.81
CA GLY A 66 7.82 12.02 -13.37
C GLY A 66 7.73 12.68 -11.99
N ALA A 67 6.75 13.55 -11.77
CA ALA A 67 6.52 14.19 -10.48
C ALA A 67 6.18 13.17 -9.38
N LEU A 68 5.35 12.18 -9.69
CA LEU A 68 4.99 11.11 -8.77
C LEU A 68 6.22 10.35 -8.27
N ILE A 69 7.09 9.89 -9.18
CA ILE A 69 8.33 9.17 -8.84
C ILE A 69 9.20 9.99 -7.87
N GLN A 70 9.26 11.30 -8.07
CA GLN A 70 10.12 12.17 -7.27
C GLN A 70 9.58 12.39 -5.87
N VAL A 71 8.28 12.62 -5.76
CA VAL A 71 7.59 12.75 -4.48
C VAL A 71 7.71 11.45 -3.69
N CYS A 72 7.45 10.31 -4.34
CA CYS A 72 7.62 8.99 -3.74
C CYS A 72 9.05 8.79 -3.23
N ASN A 73 10.06 9.07 -4.06
CA ASN A 73 11.46 8.98 -3.67
C ASN A 73 11.78 9.88 -2.47
N ALA A 74 11.29 11.12 -2.44
CA ALA A 74 11.48 12.04 -1.33
C ALA A 74 10.85 11.54 -0.02
N MET A 75 9.86 10.66 -0.08
CA MET A 75 9.23 9.98 1.06
C MET A 75 9.80 8.57 1.29
N ASP A 76 10.92 8.24 0.64
CA ASP A 76 11.56 6.90 0.67
C ASP A 76 10.58 5.75 0.35
N THR A 77 9.64 6.00 -0.57
CA THR A 77 8.64 5.05 -1.04
C THR A 77 8.77 4.86 -2.56
N HIS A 78 8.45 3.68 -3.08
CA HIS A 78 8.42 3.46 -4.53
C HIS A 78 7.07 3.84 -5.15
N ALA A 79 7.06 4.46 -6.33
CA ALA A 79 5.83 4.88 -7.00
C ALA A 79 4.90 3.68 -7.31
N ALA A 80 5.47 2.53 -7.65
CA ALA A 80 4.70 1.31 -7.91
C ALA A 80 3.94 0.84 -6.66
N ASP A 81 4.56 0.90 -5.47
CA ASP A 81 3.91 0.52 -4.22
C ASP A 81 2.74 1.45 -3.89
N LEU A 82 2.91 2.74 -4.17
CA LEU A 82 1.87 3.72 -3.96
C LEU A 82 0.69 3.48 -4.93
N LEU A 83 0.98 3.26 -6.21
CA LEU A 83 -0.04 2.94 -7.22
C LEU A 83 -0.78 1.64 -6.89
N ARG A 84 -0.08 0.61 -6.41
CA ARG A 84 -0.70 -0.62 -5.93
C ARG A 84 -1.71 -0.35 -4.81
N ARG A 85 -1.37 0.50 -3.82
CA ARG A 85 -2.32 0.90 -2.77
C ARG A 85 -3.52 1.69 -3.30
N VAL A 86 -3.32 2.50 -4.34
CA VAL A 86 -4.41 3.23 -5.02
C VAL A 86 -5.36 2.27 -5.72
N GLU A 87 -4.83 1.37 -6.54
CA GLU A 87 -5.62 0.31 -7.20
C GLU A 87 -6.42 -0.48 -6.18
N TRP A 88 -5.79 -0.77 -5.05
CA TRP A 88 -6.46 -1.47 -3.97
C TRP A 88 -7.63 -0.71 -3.39
N ARG A 89 -7.41 0.54 -3.02
CA ARG A 89 -8.49 1.37 -2.48
C ARG A 89 -9.68 1.43 -3.45
N LEU A 90 -9.41 1.59 -4.73
CA LEU A 90 -10.46 1.64 -5.77
C LEU A 90 -11.19 0.31 -5.92
N GLN A 91 -10.47 -0.81 -5.85
CA GLN A 91 -11.08 -2.14 -5.94
C GLN A 91 -11.93 -2.45 -4.70
N ALA A 92 -11.45 -2.08 -3.50
CA ALA A 92 -12.19 -2.22 -2.25
C ALA A 92 -13.52 -1.44 -2.31
N GLU A 93 -13.48 -0.20 -2.80
CA GLU A 93 -14.65 0.66 -2.93
C GLU A 93 -15.66 0.14 -3.96
N LYS A 94 -15.18 -0.45 -5.08
CA LYS A 94 -16.06 -0.99 -6.13
C LYS A 94 -16.78 -2.29 -5.74
N SER A 95 -16.17 -3.11 -4.89
CA SER A 95 -16.59 -4.51 -4.71
C SER A 95 -16.94 -4.89 -3.27
N GLY A 96 -16.72 -4.00 -2.30
CA GLY A 96 -16.83 -4.32 -0.87
C GLY A 96 -15.79 -5.36 -0.42
N HIS A 97 -14.82 -5.70 -1.27
CA HIS A 97 -13.78 -6.64 -0.93
C HIS A 97 -12.73 -5.98 -0.04
N VAL A 98 -12.16 -6.77 0.86
CA VAL A 98 -11.18 -6.32 1.83
C VAL A 98 -9.79 -6.75 1.35
N PRO A 99 -8.85 -5.80 1.19
CA PRO A 99 -7.48 -6.16 0.85
C PRO A 99 -6.82 -6.83 2.05
N VAL A 100 -6.13 -7.93 1.81
CA VAL A 100 -5.36 -8.67 2.83
C VAL A 100 -3.95 -8.90 2.31
N GLU A 101 -2.97 -8.36 3.03
CA GLU A 101 -1.55 -8.67 2.83
C GLU A 101 -1.22 -9.97 3.56
N LEU A 102 -0.99 -11.07 2.83
CA LEU A 102 -0.73 -12.39 3.42
C LEU A 102 0.50 -12.37 4.33
N HIS A 103 1.53 -11.61 3.97
CA HIS A 103 2.73 -11.48 4.78
C HIS A 103 2.43 -10.82 6.14
N GLN A 104 1.63 -9.76 6.16
CA GLN A 104 1.26 -9.09 7.42
C GLN A 104 0.34 -9.96 8.27
N LEU A 105 -0.61 -10.66 7.63
CA LEU A 105 -1.51 -11.57 8.33
C LEU A 105 -0.80 -12.80 8.89
N THR A 106 0.25 -13.30 8.22
CA THR A 106 1.05 -14.44 8.69
C THR A 106 1.92 -14.10 9.90
N ASN A 107 2.40 -12.85 9.96
CA ASN A 107 3.30 -12.33 10.99
C ASN A 107 2.58 -11.56 12.11
N THR A 108 1.25 -11.53 12.10
CA THR A 108 0.50 -10.87 13.19
C THR A 108 0.57 -11.68 14.48
N ASP A 109 0.71 -10.97 15.59
CA ASP A 109 0.63 -11.51 16.95
C ASP A 109 -0.75 -11.32 17.58
N ASP A 110 -1.72 -10.75 16.85
CA ASP A 110 -3.08 -10.57 17.34
C ASP A 110 -3.74 -11.94 17.62
N PRO A 111 -4.08 -12.26 18.88
CA PRO A 111 -4.68 -13.55 19.23
C PRO A 111 -6.02 -13.80 18.54
N LEU A 112 -6.77 -12.74 18.23
CA LEU A 112 -8.06 -12.85 17.56
C LEU A 112 -7.91 -13.26 16.09
N LEU A 113 -6.76 -12.96 15.48
CA LEU A 113 -6.48 -13.31 14.08
C LEU A 113 -5.80 -14.68 13.93
N GLN A 114 -5.66 -15.46 15.00
CA GLN A 114 -5.04 -16.78 14.97
C GLN A 114 -5.61 -17.72 13.89
N PRO A 115 -6.95 -17.85 13.73
CA PRO A 115 -7.51 -18.71 12.69
C PRO A 115 -7.11 -18.24 11.28
N LEU A 116 -7.13 -16.93 11.05
CA LEU A 116 -6.75 -16.33 9.78
C LEU A 116 -5.25 -16.41 9.49
N ARG A 117 -4.42 -16.38 10.52
CA ARG A 117 -2.98 -16.62 10.40
C ARG A 117 -2.70 -18.05 9.92
N GLY A 118 -3.44 -19.04 10.44
CA GLY A 118 -3.37 -20.42 9.97
C GLY A 118 -3.77 -20.56 8.50
N TRP A 119 -4.89 -19.94 8.13
CA TRP A 119 -5.33 -19.87 6.74
C TRP A 119 -4.29 -19.18 5.83
N ALA A 120 -3.73 -18.04 6.22
CA ALA A 120 -2.73 -17.31 5.44
C ALA A 120 -1.49 -18.16 5.17
N ARG A 121 -1.01 -18.91 6.17
CA ARG A 121 0.11 -19.87 6.01
C ARG A 121 -0.22 -20.98 5.01
N SER A 122 -1.46 -21.47 4.99
CA SER A 122 -1.88 -22.48 4.01
C SER A 122 -1.95 -21.96 2.56
N GLN A 123 -1.98 -20.64 2.35
CA GLN A 123 -1.94 -20.06 1.00
C GLN A 123 -0.52 -19.95 0.44
N ALA A 124 0.53 -19.98 1.28
CA ALA A 124 1.92 -19.81 0.83
C ALA A 124 2.39 -20.80 -0.26
N PRO A 125 2.03 -22.10 -0.23
CA PRO A 125 2.41 -23.06 -1.29
C PRO A 125 1.84 -22.71 -2.68
N SER A 126 0.71 -22.00 -2.72
CA SER A 126 0.06 -21.59 -3.98
C SER A 126 0.78 -20.42 -4.67
N HIS A 127 1.74 -19.78 -3.99
CA HIS A 127 2.39 -18.55 -4.46
C HIS A 127 3.93 -18.63 -4.46
N VAL A 128 4.50 -19.84 -4.48
CA VAL A 128 5.95 -20.12 -4.39
C VAL A 128 6.79 -19.38 -5.45
N ASN A 129 6.20 -18.95 -6.56
CA ASN A 129 6.87 -18.20 -7.62
C ASN A 129 6.78 -16.66 -7.49
N HIS A 130 6.25 -16.12 -6.39
CA HIS A 130 6.15 -14.66 -6.19
C HIS A 130 7.19 -14.17 -5.18
N SER A 131 8.20 -13.42 -5.65
CA SER A 131 9.22 -12.78 -4.79
C SER A 131 8.75 -11.45 -4.18
N GLY A 132 7.48 -11.31 -3.81
CA GLY A 132 6.93 -10.06 -3.28
C GLY A 132 5.77 -10.26 -2.30
N PRO A 133 5.33 -9.19 -1.63
CA PRO A 133 4.14 -9.25 -0.78
C PRO A 133 2.95 -9.76 -1.60
N ILE A 134 2.36 -10.88 -1.16
CA ILE A 134 1.17 -11.44 -1.80
C ILE A 134 -0.05 -10.83 -1.14
N SER A 135 -0.94 -10.33 -1.97
CA SER A 135 -2.11 -9.62 -1.49
C SER A 135 -3.36 -10.14 -2.16
N LEU A 136 -4.36 -10.44 -1.35
CA LEU A 136 -5.60 -11.06 -1.77
C LEU A 136 -6.79 -10.14 -1.47
N TRP A 137 -7.84 -10.30 -2.26
CA TRP A 137 -9.13 -9.67 -2.04
C TRP A 137 -10.06 -10.66 -1.36
N LEU A 138 -10.45 -10.38 -0.12
CA LEU A 138 -11.50 -11.13 0.54
C LEU A 138 -12.86 -10.55 0.18
N PRO A 139 -13.75 -11.31 -0.47
CA PRO A 139 -15.12 -10.84 -0.70
C PRO A 139 -15.89 -10.72 0.63
N PRO A 140 -17.00 -9.96 0.68
CA PRO A 140 -17.76 -9.73 1.92
C PRO A 140 -18.15 -11.01 2.66
N GLU A 141 -18.55 -12.06 1.95
CA GLU A 141 -18.89 -13.36 2.52
C GLU A 141 -17.69 -14.04 3.19
N ALA A 142 -16.48 -13.87 2.65
CA ALA A 142 -15.27 -14.39 3.25
C ALA A 142 -14.91 -13.62 4.52
N VAL A 143 -15.19 -12.31 4.59
CA VAL A 143 -15.03 -11.50 5.80
C VAL A 143 -15.99 -11.96 6.90
N VAL A 144 -17.24 -12.25 6.56
CA VAL A 144 -18.22 -12.80 7.51
C VAL A 144 -17.80 -14.19 8.01
N ALA A 145 -17.30 -15.05 7.13
CA ALA A 145 -16.77 -16.36 7.51
C ALA A 145 -15.54 -16.25 8.40
N ALA A 146 -14.62 -15.33 8.07
CA ALA A 146 -13.45 -15.01 8.86
C ALA A 146 -13.81 -14.55 10.28
N ALA A 147 -14.79 -13.64 10.42
CA ALA A 147 -15.29 -13.16 11.70
C ALA A 147 -15.79 -14.31 12.58
N ARG A 148 -16.61 -15.20 12.01
CA ARG A 148 -17.14 -16.39 12.70
C ARG A 148 -16.04 -17.32 13.19
N GLN A 149 -15.01 -17.55 12.37
CA GLN A 149 -13.86 -18.38 12.78
C GLN A 149 -13.04 -17.73 13.90
N CYS A 150 -12.95 -16.40 13.90
CA CYS A 150 -12.23 -15.63 14.91
C CYS A 150 -13.06 -15.36 16.18
N GLY A 151 -14.34 -15.77 16.22
CA GLY A 151 -15.23 -15.53 17.35
C GLY A 151 -15.59 -14.05 17.56
N VAL A 152 -15.44 -13.21 16.54
CA VAL A 152 -15.72 -11.77 16.58
C VAL A 152 -16.82 -11.40 15.56
N ASN A 153 -17.32 -10.17 15.63
CA ASN A 153 -18.25 -9.67 14.63
C ASN A 153 -17.52 -9.22 13.34
N ALA A 154 -18.28 -9.04 12.25
CA ALA A 154 -17.73 -8.69 10.94
C ALA A 154 -17.10 -7.29 10.89
N GLU A 155 -17.56 -6.35 11.71
CA GLU A 155 -17.01 -4.99 11.77
C GLU A 155 -15.64 -4.99 12.45
N GLU A 156 -15.49 -5.75 13.52
CA GLU A 156 -14.24 -5.89 14.28
C GLU A 156 -13.15 -6.60 13.45
N ILE A 157 -13.50 -7.66 12.72
CA ILE A 157 -12.54 -8.32 11.84
C ILE A 157 -12.14 -7.41 10.68
N LEU A 158 -13.07 -6.65 10.14
CA LEU A 158 -12.84 -5.72 9.04
C LEU A 158 -11.85 -4.63 9.44
N ASP A 159 -12.05 -4.00 10.59
CA ASP A 159 -11.15 -2.97 11.12
C ASP A 159 -9.72 -3.51 11.34
N LYS A 160 -9.59 -4.72 11.90
CA LYS A 160 -8.29 -5.38 12.09
C LYS A 160 -7.57 -5.68 10.78
N LEU A 161 -8.29 -6.23 9.79
CA LEU A 161 -7.72 -6.52 8.47
C LEU A 161 -7.28 -5.24 7.73
N GLN A 162 -8.09 -4.18 7.81
CA GLN A 162 -7.74 -2.87 7.22
C GLN A 162 -6.53 -2.22 7.90
N LYS A 163 -6.37 -2.39 9.22
CA LYS A 163 -5.18 -1.91 9.94
C LYS A 163 -3.92 -2.64 9.46
N LEU A 164 -3.98 -3.96 9.31
CA LEU A 164 -2.86 -4.77 8.80
C LEU A 164 -2.49 -4.41 7.35
N SER A 165 -3.48 -4.15 6.49
CA SER A 165 -3.23 -3.83 5.08
C SER A 165 -2.64 -2.42 4.86
N ARG A 166 -2.79 -1.51 5.83
CA ARG A 166 -2.24 -0.14 5.78
C ARG A 166 -0.81 -0.05 6.32
N SER A 167 -0.34 -1.06 7.04
CA SER A 167 1.04 -1.14 7.50
C SER A 167 1.96 -1.49 6.33
N PRO A 168 3.02 -0.70 6.07
CA PRO A 168 3.94 -0.98 4.97
C PRO A 168 4.53 -2.38 5.16
N SER A 169 4.33 -3.26 4.17
CA SER A 169 5.08 -4.50 4.09
C SER A 169 6.54 -4.12 3.84
N ARG A 170 7.42 -4.41 4.81
CA ARG A 170 8.86 -4.31 4.58
C ARG A 170 9.18 -5.20 3.38
N PRO A 171 9.83 -4.70 2.32
CA PRO A 171 10.21 -5.55 1.21
C PRO A 171 11.08 -6.68 1.74
N VAL A 172 10.68 -7.92 1.44
CA VAL A 172 11.53 -9.09 1.64
C VAL A 172 12.71 -8.90 0.68
N PRO A 173 13.95 -8.80 1.17
CA PRO A 173 15.10 -8.77 0.26
C PRO A 173 15.04 -10.04 -0.59
N PRO A 174 15.33 -9.97 -1.90
CA PRO A 174 15.36 -11.16 -2.72
C PRO A 174 16.38 -12.13 -2.11
N ASP A 175 15.90 -13.30 -1.67
CA ASP A 175 16.77 -14.43 -1.32
C ASP A 175 17.66 -14.70 -2.54
N GLY A 176 18.98 -14.48 -2.39
CA GLY A 176 19.93 -14.83 -3.44
C GLY A 176 21.06 -13.86 -3.76
N VAL A 177 21.44 -12.92 -2.88
CA VAL A 177 22.84 -12.45 -2.92
C VAL A 177 23.64 -13.42 -2.07
N ALA A 178 24.07 -14.52 -2.70
CA ALA A 178 25.17 -15.30 -2.19
C ALA A 178 26.33 -14.33 -1.98
N ASP A 179 26.63 -14.07 -0.72
CA ASP A 179 27.90 -13.51 -0.28
C ASP A 179 28.99 -14.48 -0.74
N SER A 180 29.42 -14.30 -1.98
CA SER A 180 30.64 -14.91 -2.49
C SER A 180 31.77 -14.11 -1.86
N GLY A 181 32.12 -14.52 -0.64
CA GLY A 181 33.39 -14.18 -0.04
C GLY A 181 34.50 -14.63 -0.99
N GLU A 182 35.02 -13.71 -1.79
CA GLU A 182 36.34 -13.86 -2.38
C GLU A 182 37.38 -13.65 -1.27
N GLY A 183 37.56 -14.70 -0.49
CA GLY A 183 38.77 -14.94 0.26
C GLY A 183 39.82 -15.57 -0.65
N ARG A 184 40.97 -14.89 -0.77
CA ARG A 184 42.30 -15.41 -1.12
C ARG A 184 42.44 -16.15 -2.46
N LEU A 185 43.36 -15.65 -3.28
CA LEU A 185 44.54 -16.41 -3.71
C LEU A 185 45.63 -15.43 -4.19
N ARG A 186 46.72 -15.40 -3.41
CA ARG A 186 48.13 -15.13 -3.74
C ARG A 186 48.52 -13.81 -4.44
#